data_AF-A0A9Q1QVK3-F1
#
_entry.id   AF-A0A9Q1QVK3-F1
#
_cell.length_a   1.000
_cell.length_b   1.000
_cell.length_c   1.000
_cell.angle_alpha   90.00
_cell.angle_beta   90.00
_cell.angle_gamma   90.00
#
_symmetry.space_group_name_H-M   'P 1'
#
loop_
_entity.id
_entity.type
_entity.pdbx_description
1 polymer ?
#
loop_
_entity_poly.entity_id
_entity_poly.type
_entity_poly.pdbx_seq_one_letter_code
_entity_poly.pdbx_strand_id
1 'polypeptide(L)'
;MEYEDDNGLQLQRYSACRCKKDGGGYYLYKKGKSPEPDPSVLQIVEESRRLASIMSGEEPISVTDQEIVEMLFFPVVNEACRVIEEGVVVRASDLDNASVHGMKFPSGRGGIMY
;
A
#
# COMPACT_ATOMS: atom_id res chain seq x y z
N MET A 1 -38.11 5.71 8.63
CA MET A 1 -37.11 6.73 8.96
C MET A 1 -35.84 6.27 8.27
N GLU A 2 -35.71 6.67 7.02
CA GLU A 2 -34.59 6.33 6.14
C GLU A 2 -33.36 7.02 6.72
N TYR A 3 -32.38 6.24 7.14
CA TYR A 3 -31.02 6.73 7.30
C TYR A 3 -30.37 6.61 5.92
N GLU A 4 -30.44 7.70 5.16
CA GLU A 4 -29.58 7.90 3.99
C GLU A 4 -28.13 8.05 4.50
N ASP A 5 -27.41 6.93 4.59
CA ASP A 5 -25.95 6.90 4.75
C ASP A 5 -25.28 7.26 3.40
N ASP A 6 -25.54 8.48 2.91
CA ASP A 6 -24.91 9.02 1.70
C ASP A 6 -23.39 9.24 1.86
N ASN A 7 -22.89 9.32 3.10
CA ASN A 7 -21.47 9.52 3.38
C ASN A 7 -20.62 8.26 3.14
N GLY A 8 -21.14 7.07 3.45
CA GLY A 8 -20.41 5.80 3.25
C GLY A 8 -20.23 5.47 1.77
N LEU A 9 -21.27 5.74 0.96
CA LEU A 9 -21.24 5.54 -0.49
C LEU A 9 -20.35 6.59 -1.20
N GLN A 10 -20.28 7.83 -0.70
CA GLN A 10 -19.37 8.84 -1.24
C GLN A 10 -17.90 8.51 -0.98
N LEU A 11 -17.54 8.00 0.21
CA LEU A 11 -16.16 7.60 0.55
C LEU A 11 -15.70 6.36 -0.24
N GLN A 12 -16.58 5.37 -0.45
CA GLN A 12 -16.31 4.22 -1.31
C GLN A 12 -16.07 4.61 -2.78
N ARG A 13 -16.76 5.64 -3.28
CA ARG A 13 -16.58 6.15 -4.66
C ARG A 13 -15.37 7.08 -4.81
N TYR A 14 -14.95 7.75 -3.74
CA TYR A 14 -13.81 8.67 -3.74
C TYR A 14 -12.46 7.94 -3.85
N SER A 15 -12.32 6.79 -3.19
CA SER A 15 -11.09 5.99 -3.16
C SER A 15 -10.95 5.03 -4.35
N ALA A 16 -12.06 4.57 -4.92
CA ALA A 16 -12.06 3.50 -5.92
C ALA A 16 -11.63 3.91 -7.34
N CYS A 17 -11.54 5.20 -7.68
CA CYS A 17 -11.39 5.59 -9.10
C CYS A 17 -10.44 6.75 -9.42
N ARG A 18 -9.79 7.42 -8.46
CA ARG A 18 -8.86 8.52 -8.78
C ARG A 18 -7.42 8.04 -8.78
N CYS A 19 -6.77 8.16 -9.93
CA CYS A 19 -5.34 7.94 -10.07
C CYS A 19 -4.62 9.26 -10.35
N LYS A 20 -3.28 9.24 -10.40
CA LYS A 20 -2.48 10.44 -10.72
C LYS A 20 -2.96 11.19 -11.97
N LYS A 21 -3.54 10.48 -12.95
CA LYS A 21 -4.09 11.08 -14.18
C LYS A 21 -5.29 11.98 -13.91
N ASP A 22 -6.08 11.66 -12.89
CA ASP A 22 -7.28 12.41 -12.47
C ASP A 22 -6.96 13.46 -11.39
N GLY A 23 -5.68 13.66 -11.08
CA GLY A 23 -5.20 14.63 -10.09
C GLY A 23 -5.32 14.18 -8.63
N GLY A 24 -5.80 12.95 -8.37
CA GLY A 24 -6.04 12.41 -7.02
C GLY A 24 -5.48 11.01 -6.80
N GLY A 25 -5.56 10.53 -5.56
CA GLY A 25 -5.05 9.24 -5.09
C GLY A 25 -4.73 9.35 -3.60
N TYR A 26 -3.69 8.65 -3.11
CA TYR A 26 -3.15 8.89 -1.76
C TYR A 26 -2.61 10.33 -1.58
N TYR A 27 -2.26 10.98 -2.69
CA TYR A 27 -1.75 12.34 -2.75
C TYR A 27 -2.54 13.14 -3.78
N LEU A 28 -2.53 14.46 -3.61
CA LEU A 28 -2.98 15.42 -4.60
C LEU A 28 -1.85 15.72 -5.59
N TYR A 29 -2.16 15.58 -6.88
CA TYR A 29 -1.18 15.78 -7.95
C TYR A 29 -1.53 17.04 -8.75
N LYS A 30 -0.70 18.08 -8.63
CA LYS A 30 -0.81 19.33 -9.40
C LYS A 30 0.29 19.40 -10.45
N LYS A 31 -0.03 19.86 -11.66
CA LYS A 31 0.93 19.93 -12.78
C LYS A 31 2.13 20.80 -12.39
N GLY A 32 3.34 20.25 -12.53
CA GLY A 32 4.60 20.96 -12.25
C GLY A 32 4.93 21.13 -10.76
N LYS A 33 4.21 20.47 -9.85
CA LYS A 33 4.49 20.48 -8.41
C LYS A 33 4.71 19.07 -7.86
N SER A 34 5.42 18.98 -6.74
CA SER A 34 5.53 17.74 -5.98
C SER A 34 4.15 17.32 -5.42
N PRO A 35 3.88 16.01 -5.28
CA PRO A 35 2.65 15.51 -4.69
C PRO A 35 2.48 16.01 -3.23
N GLU A 36 1.26 16.41 -2.87
CA GLU A 36 0.91 16.86 -1.52
C GLU A 36 -0.03 15.83 -0.86
N PRO A 37 0.07 15.55 0.45
CA PRO A 37 -0.87 14.64 1.12
C PRO A 37 -2.32 15.10 0.95
N ASP A 38 -3.23 14.19 0.60
CA ASP A 38 -4.67 14.49 0.48
C ASP A 38 -5.34 14.35 1.87
N PRO A 39 -5.88 15.43 2.48
CA PRO A 39 -6.52 15.36 3.79
C PRO A 39 -7.73 14.41 3.83
N SER A 40 -8.39 14.16 2.70
CA SER A 40 -9.54 13.24 2.62
C SER A 40 -9.16 11.79 2.89
N VAL A 41 -7.90 11.41 2.67
CA VAL A 41 -7.39 10.05 2.92
C VAL A 41 -7.43 9.72 4.42
N LEU A 42 -7.19 10.70 5.29
CA LEU A 42 -7.23 10.50 6.74
C LEU A 42 -8.63 10.09 7.22
N GLN A 43 -9.68 10.69 6.64
CA GLN A 43 -11.06 10.35 6.97
C GLN A 43 -11.39 8.90 6.54
N ILE A 44 -10.88 8.47 5.39
CA ILE A 44 -11.04 7.09 4.90
C ILE A 44 -10.31 6.09 5.81
N VAL A 45 -9.10 6.42 6.27
CA VAL A 45 -8.32 5.58 7.17
C VAL A 45 -9.04 5.41 8.51
N GLU A 46 -9.58 6.49 9.07
CA GLU A 46 -10.31 6.45 10.35
C GLU A 46 -11.57 5.60 10.25
N GLU A 47 -12.35 5.78 9.18
CA GLU A 47 -13.54 4.97 8.94
C GLU A 47 -13.19 3.48 8.74
N SER A 48 -12.10 3.19 8.02
CA SER A 48 -11.63 1.81 7.81
C SER A 48 -11.23 1.14 9.14
N ARG A 49 -10.61 1.90 10.06
CA ARG A 49 -10.25 1.40 11.40
C ARG A 49 -11.48 1.06 12.22
N ARG A 50 -12.49 1.95 12.20
CA ARG A 50 -13.77 1.74 12.87
C ARG A 50 -14.46 0.46 12.39
N LEU A 51 -14.52 0.25 11.08
CA LEU A 51 -15.18 -0.92 10.47
C LEU A 51 -14.42 -2.23 10.75
N ALA A 52 -13.10 -2.22 10.66
CA ALA A 52 -12.29 -3.42 10.86
C ALA A 52 -12.28 -3.92 12.31
N SER A 53 -12.90 -3.20 13.25
CA SER A 53 -12.91 -3.52 14.68
C SER A 53 -11.49 -3.74 15.24
N ILE A 54 -10.49 -3.11 14.62
CA ILE A 54 -9.07 -3.20 15.00
C ILE A 54 -8.81 -2.47 16.32
N MET A 55 -9.81 -1.76 16.88
CA MET A 55 -9.68 -1.06 18.15
C MET A 55 -10.40 -1.76 19.30
N SER A 56 -9.58 -2.35 20.19
CA SER A 56 -9.86 -2.44 21.63
C SER A 56 -9.25 -1.25 22.41
N GLY A 57 -8.90 -0.14 21.75
CA GLY A 57 -8.32 1.06 22.37
C GLY A 57 -8.33 2.26 21.42
N GLU A 58 -8.26 3.49 21.96
CA GLU A 58 -8.55 4.76 21.27
C GLU A 58 -7.42 5.34 20.41
N GLU A 59 -6.18 4.83 20.51
CA GLU A 59 -5.00 5.45 19.88
C GLU A 59 -4.31 4.56 18.82
N PRO A 60 -3.83 5.12 17.69
CA PRO A 60 -3.00 4.40 16.73
C PRO A 60 -1.73 3.86 17.38
N ILE A 61 -1.32 2.63 17.03
CA ILE A 61 0.01 2.14 17.39
C ILE A 61 1.08 3.00 16.72
N SER A 62 2.11 3.36 17.49
CA SER A 62 3.33 3.95 16.93
C SER A 62 4.08 2.86 16.18
N VAL A 63 4.38 3.12 14.90
CA VAL A 63 5.17 2.22 14.06
C VAL A 63 6.42 2.97 13.62
N THR A 64 7.58 2.38 13.88
CA THR A 64 8.88 2.90 13.48
C THR A 64 9.15 2.66 11.99
N ASP A 65 10.06 3.43 11.39
CA ASP A 65 10.45 3.24 9.99
C ASP A 65 10.94 1.81 9.71
N GLN A 66 11.64 1.19 10.66
CA GLN A 66 12.12 -0.18 10.55
C GLN A 66 10.96 -1.18 10.53
N GLU A 67 9.98 -1.02 11.42
CA GLU A 67 8.79 -1.88 11.43
C GLU A 67 7.97 -1.72 10.14
N ILE A 68 7.87 -0.51 9.58
CA ILE A 68 7.21 -0.30 8.28
C ILE A 68 7.93 -1.08 7.18
N VAL A 69 9.27 -1.05 7.15
CA VAL A 69 10.07 -1.81 6.19
C VAL A 69 9.83 -3.31 6.35
N GLU A 70 9.86 -3.82 7.58
CA GLU A 70 9.65 -5.24 7.88
C GLU A 70 8.24 -5.72 7.53
N MET A 71 7.22 -4.93 7.88
CA MET A 71 5.82 -5.21 7.55
C MET A 71 5.60 -5.30 6.04
N LEU A 72 6.33 -4.51 5.24
CA LEU A 72 6.25 -4.53 3.78
C LEU A 72 7.05 -5.69 3.17
N PHE A 73 8.28 -5.93 3.63
CA PHE A 73 9.19 -6.85 2.96
C PHE A 73 9.10 -8.30 3.45
N PHE A 74 8.77 -8.58 4.70
CA PHE A 74 8.66 -9.96 5.17
C PHE A 74 7.59 -10.77 4.42
N PRO A 75 6.38 -10.24 4.15
CA PRO A 75 5.40 -10.96 3.33
C PRO A 75 5.88 -11.16 1.90
N VAL A 76 6.59 -10.19 1.33
CA VAL A 76 7.13 -10.25 -0.04
C VAL A 76 8.21 -11.33 -0.16
N VAL A 77 9.12 -11.42 0.81
CA VAL A 77 10.15 -12.46 0.87
C VAL A 77 9.52 -13.84 1.09
N ASN A 78 8.51 -13.95 1.95
CA ASN A 78 7.81 -15.21 2.16
C ASN A 78 7.12 -15.70 0.88
N GLU A 79 6.47 -14.80 0.14
CA GLU A 79 5.84 -15.15 -1.13
C GLU A 79 6.89 -15.51 -2.19
N ALA A 80 8.04 -14.82 -2.21
CA ALA A 80 9.17 -15.14 -3.06
C ALA A 80 9.70 -16.57 -2.81
N CYS A 81 9.78 -17.00 -1.55
CA CYS A 81 10.10 -18.38 -1.20
C CYS A 81 9.04 -19.37 -1.73
N ARG A 82 7.75 -19.05 -1.59
CA ARG A 82 6.66 -19.90 -2.06
C ARG A 82 6.64 -20.09 -3.57
N VAL A 83 6.83 -19.03 -4.35
CA VAL A 83 6.85 -19.14 -5.83
C VAL A 83 8.05 -19.92 -6.35
N ILE A 84 9.16 -19.95 -5.59
CA ILE A 84 10.31 -20.81 -5.89
C ILE A 84 9.99 -22.26 -5.53
N GLU A 85 9.38 -22.51 -4.37
CA GLU A 85 8.97 -23.85 -3.93
C GLU A 85 7.94 -24.48 -4.87
N GLU A 86 6.96 -23.70 -5.32
CA GLU A 86 5.93 -24.11 -6.28
C GLU A 86 6.48 -24.30 -7.70
N GLY A 87 7.75 -23.95 -7.95
CA GLY A 87 8.41 -24.10 -9.25
C GLY A 87 7.95 -23.09 -10.32
N VAL A 88 7.25 -22.02 -9.91
CA VAL A 88 6.86 -20.91 -10.79
C VAL A 88 8.10 -20.15 -11.28
N VAL A 89 9.11 -20.04 -10.40
CA VAL A 89 10.41 -19.45 -10.71
C VAL A 89 11.50 -20.50 -10.55
N VAL A 90 12.34 -20.65 -11.57
CA VAL A 90 13.39 -21.69 -11.59
C VAL A 90 14.57 -21.33 -10.69
N ARG A 91 14.90 -20.04 -10.57
CA ARG A 91 16.05 -19.54 -9.80
C ARG A 91 15.72 -18.25 -9.05
N ALA A 92 16.19 -18.12 -7.82
CA ALA A 92 16.07 -16.87 -7.05
C ALA A 92 16.61 -15.64 -7.80
N SER A 93 17.71 -15.80 -8.55
CA SER A 93 18.31 -14.73 -9.36
C SER A 93 17.38 -14.16 -10.43
N ASP A 94 16.44 -14.96 -10.95
CA ASP A 94 15.47 -14.49 -11.95
C ASP A 94 14.44 -13.57 -11.29
N LEU A 95 14.07 -13.88 -10.04
CA LEU A 95 13.20 -13.04 -9.23
C LEU A 95 13.88 -11.74 -8.81
N ASP A 96 15.16 -11.78 -8.46
CA ASP A 96 15.94 -10.57 -8.17
C ASP A 96 15.99 -9.64 -9.38
N ASN A 97 16.28 -10.17 -10.56
CA ASN A 97 16.26 -9.40 -11.79
C ASN A 97 14.86 -8.82 -12.08
N ALA A 98 13.79 -9.61 -11.89
CA ALA A 98 12.43 -9.14 -12.06
C ALA A 98 12.09 -8.00 -11.07
N SER A 99 12.54 -8.09 -9.82
CA SER A 99 12.32 -7.05 -8.80
C SER A 99 13.01 -5.73 -9.15
N VAL A 100 14.27 -5.78 -9.60
CA VAL A 100 15.03 -4.59 -9.99
C VAL A 100 14.41 -3.92 -11.22
N HIS A 101 14.10 -4.71 -12.26
CA HIS A 101 13.66 -4.15 -13.54
C HIS A 101 12.17 -3.79 -13.55
N GLY A 102 11.34 -4.63 -12.93
CA GLY A 102 9.88 -4.52 -12.90
C GLY A 102 9.36 -3.65 -11.76
N MET A 103 9.85 -3.86 -10.54
CA MET A 103 9.39 -3.13 -9.35
C MET A 103 10.27 -1.92 -8.99
N LYS A 104 11.36 -1.70 -9.74
CA LYS A 104 12.37 -0.66 -9.44
C LYS A 104 13.00 -0.83 -8.06
N PHE A 105 13.21 -2.08 -7.64
CA PHE A 105 13.96 -2.36 -6.43
C PHE A 105 15.39 -1.79 -6.54
N PRO A 106 15.95 -1.21 -5.46
CA PRO A 106 17.29 -0.60 -5.51
C PRO A 106 18.37 -1.60 -5.91
N SER A 107 18.94 -1.44 -7.11
CA SER A 107 19.93 -2.38 -7.67
C SER A 107 21.20 -2.52 -6.81
N GLY A 108 21.57 -1.48 -6.06
CA GLY A 108 22.69 -1.52 -5.11
C GLY A 108 22.46 -2.45 -3.91
N ARG A 109 21.25 -2.99 -3.74
CA ARG A 109 20.90 -3.99 -2.73
C ARG A 109 20.65 -5.38 -3.34
N GLY A 110 21.00 -5.59 -4.60
CA GLY A 110 20.69 -6.83 -5.31
C GLY A 110 19.21 -6.87 -5.70
N GLY A 111 18.46 -7.81 -5.14
CA GLY A 111 17.02 -7.97 -5.33
C GLY A 111 16.34 -8.45 -4.05
N ILE A 112 15.07 -8.87 -4.14
CA ILE A 112 14.27 -9.30 -2.99
C ILE A 112 14.88 -10.53 -2.27
N MET A 113 15.64 -11.36 -2.97
CA MET A 113 16.22 -12.62 -2.49
C MET A 113 17.73 -12.55 -2.21
N TYR A 114 18.38 -11.40 -2.42
CA TYR A 114 19.84 -11.22 -2.28
C TYR A 114 20.31 -11.06 -0.83
#